data_AF-A0A7V9IRK0-F1
#
_entry.id   AF-A0A7V9IRK0-F1
#
_cell.length_a   1.000
_cell.length_b   1.000
_cell.length_c   1.000
_cell.angle_alpha   90.00
_cell.angle_beta   90.00
_cell.angle_gamma   90.00
#
_symmetry.space_group_name_H-M   'P 1'
#
loop_
_entity.id
_entity.type
_entity.pdbx_description
1 polymer ?
#
loop_
_entity_poly.entity_id
_entity_poly.type
_entity_poly.pdbx_seq_one_letter_code
_entity_poly.pdbx_strand_id
1 'polypeptide(L)'
;MTRPLTEKTANVPTEPRAVSRLERHIELGELEELTLSWFPSQPRYLVTYMNSQTSGPMRSATIVSVTNQSARTNQVTVTWFKGFSDNSSPVGVTSFSIPPDYTVDFGSRDIPAELTIVNSVCNPELVFDEGRALVSSRLPELGVSARVYYTGGDRDERLHAITDSKVVGFGKGNNGD
;
A
#
# COMPACT_ATOMS: atom_id res chain seq x y z
N MET A 1 5.50 -29.70 0.05
CA MET A 1 6.94 -29.63 -0.30
C MET A 1 7.31 -28.16 -0.38
N THR A 2 7.94 -27.65 0.68
CA THR A 2 8.39 -26.26 0.83
C THR A 2 9.62 -26.03 -0.05
N ARG A 3 9.55 -25.04 -0.93
CA ARG A 3 10.72 -24.62 -1.73
C ARG A 3 11.74 -23.95 -0.80
N PRO A 4 13.05 -24.24 -0.94
CA PRO A 4 14.08 -23.58 -0.15
C PRO A 4 14.21 -22.09 -0.55
N LEU A 5 14.35 -21.22 0.45
CA LEU A 5 14.45 -19.75 0.38
C LEU A 5 15.74 -19.22 -0.29
N THR A 6 16.39 -20.00 -1.15
CA THR A 6 17.68 -19.63 -1.78
C THR A 6 17.54 -19.00 -3.17
N GLU A 7 16.33 -18.83 -3.69
CA GLU A 7 16.12 -18.03 -4.89
C GLU A 7 16.12 -16.54 -4.52
N LYS A 8 17.17 -15.83 -4.94
CA LYS A 8 17.29 -14.37 -4.90
C LYS A 8 16.10 -13.73 -5.63
N THR A 9 15.00 -13.56 -4.93
CA THR A 9 13.87 -12.72 -5.35
C THR A 9 14.11 -11.31 -4.83
N ALA A 10 13.71 -10.32 -5.62
CA ALA A 10 14.12 -8.91 -5.50
C ALA A 10 13.77 -8.21 -4.17
N ASN A 11 13.06 -8.88 -3.26
CA ASN A 11 12.51 -8.31 -2.04
C ASN A 11 12.98 -9.01 -0.74
N VAL A 12 13.98 -9.89 -0.82
CA VAL A 12 14.59 -10.47 0.39
C VAL A 12 15.67 -9.51 0.89
N PRO A 13 15.63 -9.09 2.18
CA PRO A 13 16.69 -8.27 2.76
C PRO A 13 18.04 -8.95 2.54
N THR A 14 19.00 -8.24 1.97
CA THR A 14 20.35 -8.79 1.70
C THR A 14 21.29 -8.68 2.90
N GLU A 15 20.89 -7.93 3.93
CA GLU A 15 21.67 -7.77 5.15
C GLU A 15 21.55 -9.01 6.07
N PRO A 16 22.68 -9.60 6.54
CA PRO A 16 22.66 -10.82 7.35
C PRO A 16 21.80 -10.72 8.62
N ARG A 17 21.75 -9.56 9.25
CA ARG A 17 20.94 -9.32 10.46
C ARG A 17 19.44 -9.26 10.16
N ALA A 18 19.07 -8.76 8.98
CA ALA A 18 17.68 -8.67 8.56
C ALA A 18 17.15 -10.04 8.13
N VAL A 19 17.97 -10.84 7.46
CA VAL A 19 17.67 -12.24 7.12
C VAL A 19 17.44 -13.07 8.38
N SER A 20 18.36 -13.03 9.36
CA SER A 20 18.19 -13.80 10.61
C SER A 20 16.97 -13.39 11.45
N ARG A 21 16.54 -12.13 11.35
CA ARG A 21 15.28 -11.68 11.99
C ARG A 21 14.06 -12.23 11.28
N LEU A 22 14.07 -12.23 9.94
CA LEU A 22 13.00 -12.78 9.12
C LEU A 22 12.88 -14.30 9.31
N GLU A 23 14.00 -15.02 9.30
CA GLU A 23 14.06 -16.47 9.56
C GLU A 23 13.53 -16.79 10.96
N ARG A 24 13.90 -16.00 11.97
CA ARG A 24 13.38 -16.18 13.33
C ARG A 24 11.86 -16.00 13.44
N HIS A 25 11.27 -15.04 12.72
CA HIS A 25 9.81 -14.86 12.71
C HIS A 25 9.07 -15.99 11.97
N ILE A 26 9.70 -16.60 10.96
CA ILE A 26 9.17 -17.78 10.26
C ILE A 26 9.24 -19.01 11.17
N GLU A 27 10.36 -19.23 11.87
CA GLU A 27 10.57 -20.35 12.79
C GLU A 27 9.67 -20.31 14.03
N LEU A 28 9.38 -19.12 14.55
CA LEU A 28 8.54 -18.95 15.74
C LEU A 28 7.05 -19.21 15.50
N GLY A 29 6.62 -19.45 14.25
CA GLY A 29 5.20 -19.69 13.94
C GLY A 29 4.29 -18.51 14.26
N GLU A 30 4.83 -17.29 14.43
CA GLU A 30 4.10 -16.03 14.67
C GLU A 30 3.35 -15.53 13.41
N LEU A 31 3.09 -16.42 12.45
CA LEU A 31 2.03 -16.24 11.46
C LEU A 31 0.73 -16.72 12.11
N GLU A 32 0.28 -16.02 13.16
CA GLU A 32 -0.98 -16.31 13.82
C GLU A 32 -2.12 -16.39 12.79
N GLU A 33 -2.93 -17.44 12.94
CA GLU A 33 -4.16 -17.67 12.17
C GLU A 33 -4.96 -16.37 12.04
N LEU A 34 -5.37 -16.07 10.81
CA LEU A 34 -6.26 -14.97 10.46
C LEU A 34 -7.59 -15.11 11.20
N THR A 35 -7.64 -14.68 12.44
CA THR A 35 -8.89 -14.40 13.13
C THR A 35 -9.52 -13.20 12.42
N LEU A 36 -10.61 -13.48 11.70
CA LEU A 36 -11.58 -12.53 11.16
C LEU A 36 -12.21 -11.75 12.34
N SER A 37 -11.44 -10.90 13.01
CA SER A 37 -11.97 -9.92 13.94
C SER A 37 -12.58 -8.77 13.13
N TRP A 38 -13.91 -8.81 13.02
CA TRP A 38 -14.76 -7.71 12.56
C TRP A 38 -14.26 -6.37 13.15
N PHE A 39 -13.63 -5.55 12.31
CA PHE A 39 -13.07 -4.20 12.53
C PHE A 39 -12.96 -3.68 13.98
N PRO A 40 -11.74 -3.64 14.58
CA PRO A 40 -11.52 -2.91 15.81
C PRO A 40 -11.49 -1.40 15.57
N SER A 41 -12.06 -0.66 16.52
CA SER A 41 -12.03 0.79 16.67
C SER A 41 -10.61 1.35 16.59
N GLN A 42 -10.25 2.11 15.53
CA GLN A 42 -9.17 3.13 15.48
C GLN A 42 -8.91 3.63 14.03
N PRO A 43 -8.21 4.77 13.81
CA PRO A 43 -8.43 5.64 12.66
C PRO A 43 -8.11 4.92 11.34
N ARG A 44 -9.12 4.88 10.49
CA ARG A 44 -8.97 4.57 9.08
C ARG A 44 -8.76 5.86 8.32
N TYR A 45 -8.02 5.83 7.22
CA TYR A 45 -7.78 6.98 6.38
C TYR A 45 -8.38 6.73 5.00
N LEU A 46 -9.18 7.67 4.51
CA LEU A 46 -9.70 7.69 3.17
C LEU A 46 -8.76 8.51 2.29
N VAL A 47 -8.27 7.88 1.23
CA VAL A 47 -7.43 8.49 0.22
C VAL A 47 -8.23 8.53 -1.07
N THR A 48 -8.41 9.72 -1.66
CA THR A 48 -8.96 9.84 -3.02
C THR A 48 -7.83 9.69 -4.02
N TYR A 49 -8.10 8.98 -5.12
CA TYR A 49 -7.08 8.78 -6.14
C TYR A 49 -7.64 8.82 -7.55
N MET A 50 -6.76 9.17 -8.48
CA MET A 50 -6.99 9.09 -9.92
C MET A 50 -5.94 8.15 -10.51
N ASN A 51 -6.42 7.16 -11.26
CA ASN A 51 -5.57 6.26 -12.02
C ASN A 51 -5.81 6.55 -13.50
N SER A 52 -4.83 6.28 -14.35
CA SER A 52 -5.01 6.49 -15.78
C SER A 52 -5.32 5.19 -16.49
N GLN A 53 -6.01 5.32 -17.62
CA GLN A 53 -6.22 4.25 -18.57
C GLN A 53 -4.89 3.71 -19.07
N THR A 54 -4.81 2.39 -19.22
CA THR A 54 -3.73 1.72 -19.93
C THR A 54 -3.61 2.14 -21.41
N SER A 55 -4.51 2.99 -21.92
CA SER A 55 -4.51 3.56 -23.27
C SER A 55 -4.74 5.08 -23.25
N GLY A 56 -3.65 5.84 -23.31
CA GLY A 56 -3.65 7.30 -23.39
C GLY A 56 -2.21 7.84 -23.31
N PRO A 57 -1.98 9.12 -23.66
CA PRO A 57 -0.63 9.72 -23.65
C PRO A 57 -0.08 9.96 -22.23
N MET A 58 -0.95 10.07 -21.22
CA MET A 58 -0.55 10.35 -19.84
C MET A 58 -1.12 9.26 -18.93
N ARG A 59 -0.24 8.53 -18.25
CA ARG A 59 -0.55 7.45 -17.31
C ARG A 59 -0.41 7.96 -15.87
N SER A 60 -1.08 7.31 -14.92
CA SER A 60 -0.88 7.64 -13.51
C SER A 60 -0.90 6.41 -12.62
N ALA A 61 -0.23 6.52 -11.48
CA ALA A 61 -0.22 5.52 -10.42
C ALA A 61 -0.32 6.24 -9.09
N THR A 62 -1.14 5.69 -8.19
CA THR A 62 -1.30 6.25 -6.86
C THR A 62 -0.57 5.39 -5.85
N ILE A 63 0.32 6.04 -5.10
CA ILE A 63 1.10 5.41 -4.05
C ILE A 63 0.64 5.97 -2.70
N VAL A 64 0.22 5.08 -1.83
CA VAL A 64 -0.12 5.36 -0.44
C VAL A 64 1.06 4.94 0.43
N SER A 65 1.75 5.93 1.00
CA SER A 65 2.86 5.74 1.91
C SER A 65 2.32 5.68 3.34
N VAL A 66 2.54 4.57 4.03
CA VAL A 66 2.12 4.40 5.42
C VAL A 66 3.34 4.22 6.32
N THR A 67 3.46 5.10 7.30
CA THR A 67 4.48 5.05 8.34
C THR A 67 3.86 4.52 9.63
N ASN A 68 4.42 3.45 10.17
CA ASN A 68 4.01 2.96 11.48
C ASN A 68 4.68 3.78 12.58
N GLN A 69 3.88 4.55 13.31
CA GLN A 69 4.35 5.39 14.43
C GLN A 69 4.14 4.71 15.79
N SER A 70 3.65 3.47 15.79
CA SER A 70 3.50 2.68 17.01
C SER A 70 4.80 1.99 17.40
N ALA A 71 4.97 1.68 18.68
CA ALA A 71 6.13 0.95 19.19
C ALA A 71 6.14 -0.55 18.87
N ARG A 72 5.15 -1.06 18.11
CA ARG A 72 5.00 -2.48 17.76
C ARG A 72 4.81 -2.65 16.26
N THR A 73 5.05 -3.84 15.74
CA THR A 73 4.69 -4.15 14.35
C THR A 73 3.19 -3.97 14.17
N ASN A 74 2.80 -3.19 13.16
CA ASN A 74 1.41 -2.87 12.87
C ASN A 74 1.02 -3.48 11.52
N GLN A 75 -0.02 -4.29 11.50
CA GLN A 75 -0.57 -4.79 10.24
C GLN A 75 -1.44 -3.70 9.62
N VAL A 76 -1.06 -3.28 8.42
CA VAL A 76 -1.76 -2.27 7.62
C VAL A 76 -2.37 -2.94 6.40
N THR A 77 -3.60 -2.57 6.10
CA THR A 77 -4.35 -3.00 4.93
C THR A 77 -4.83 -1.77 4.17
N VAL A 78 -4.52 -1.72 2.88
CA VAL A 78 -5.04 -0.73 1.94
C VAL A 78 -6.06 -1.42 1.05
N THR A 79 -7.32 -1.02 1.21
CA THR A 79 -8.45 -1.53 0.42
C THR A 79 -8.79 -0.53 -0.67
N TRP A 80 -8.81 -0.99 -1.92
CA TRP A 80 -9.02 -0.15 -3.09
C TRP A 80 -10.46 -0.30 -3.60
N PHE A 81 -11.04 0.83 -4.01
CA PHE A 81 -12.41 0.93 -4.52
C PHE A 81 -12.43 1.75 -5.80
N LYS A 82 -13.35 1.41 -6.71
CA LYS A 82 -13.68 2.25 -7.86
C LYS A 82 -14.52 3.46 -7.41
N GLY A 83 -14.45 4.59 -8.11
CA GLY A 83 -15.13 5.84 -7.72
C GLY A 83 -16.63 5.68 -7.44
N PHE A 84 -17.30 4.80 -8.18
CA PHE A 84 -18.75 4.53 -8.07
C PHE A 84 -19.09 3.26 -7.27
N SER A 85 -18.21 2.81 -6.38
CA SER A 85 -18.43 1.62 -5.54
C SER A 85 -18.53 1.96 -4.05
N ASP A 86 -19.46 1.29 -3.38
CA ASP A 86 -19.61 1.39 -1.93
C ASP A 86 -18.51 0.58 -1.20
N ASN A 87 -18.49 0.67 0.13
CA ASN A 87 -17.49 -0.02 0.96
C ASN A 87 -17.63 -1.56 0.93
N SER A 88 -18.71 -2.11 0.39
CA SER A 88 -18.95 -3.56 0.34
C SER A 88 -18.28 -4.22 -0.87
N SER A 89 -17.86 -3.43 -1.86
CA SER A 89 -17.36 -3.93 -3.14
C SER A 89 -15.93 -3.45 -3.44
N PRO A 90 -14.92 -3.88 -2.66
CA PRO A 90 -13.53 -3.56 -2.98
C PRO A 90 -13.10 -4.23 -4.28
N VAL A 91 -12.30 -3.52 -5.07
CA VAL A 91 -11.71 -4.05 -6.31
C VAL A 91 -10.37 -4.74 -6.08
N GLY A 92 -9.73 -4.46 -4.94
CA GLY A 92 -8.50 -5.12 -4.54
C GLY A 92 -8.07 -4.72 -3.14
N VAL A 93 -7.19 -5.54 -2.56
CA VAL A 93 -6.70 -5.37 -1.19
C VAL A 93 -5.22 -5.70 -1.16
N THR A 94 -4.45 -4.84 -0.52
CA THR A 94 -3.02 -5.04 -0.27
C THR A 94 -2.76 -4.90 1.21
N SER A 95 -1.91 -5.75 1.78
CA SER A 95 -1.59 -5.68 3.20
C SER A 95 -0.10 -5.90 3.45
N PHE A 96 0.39 -5.28 4.51
CA PHE A 96 1.79 -5.41 4.93
C PHE A 96 1.90 -5.28 6.45
N SER A 97 2.83 -6.02 7.04
CA SER A 97 3.20 -5.87 8.46
C SER A 97 4.37 -4.90 8.55
N ILE A 98 4.10 -3.69 9.03
CA ILE A 98 5.08 -2.59 9.07
C ILE A 98 5.74 -2.58 10.45
N PRO A 99 7.07 -2.76 10.57
CA PRO A 99 7.78 -2.60 11.84
C PRO A 99 7.65 -1.18 12.41
N PRO A 100 7.95 -0.96 13.71
CA PRO A 100 8.02 0.39 14.28
C PRO A 100 8.96 1.30 13.50
N ASP A 101 8.58 2.57 13.32
CA ASP A 101 9.36 3.63 12.67
C ASP A 101 9.72 3.36 11.20
N TYR A 102 9.03 2.43 10.55
CA TYR A 102 9.19 2.11 9.12
C TYR A 102 8.04 2.69 8.29
N THR A 103 8.38 3.05 7.05
CA THR A 103 7.43 3.45 6.01
C THR A 103 7.37 2.38 4.93
N VAL A 104 6.15 2.07 4.47
CA VAL A 104 5.88 1.13 3.39
C VAL A 104 4.96 1.79 2.38
N ASP A 105 5.30 1.63 1.10
CA ASP A 105 4.58 2.20 -0.03
C ASP A 105 3.67 1.15 -0.67
N PHE A 106 2.37 1.47 -0.73
CA PHE A 106 1.33 0.66 -1.35
C PHE A 106 0.89 1.30 -2.66
N GLY A 107 0.95 0.57 -3.77
CA GLY A 107 0.62 1.10 -5.09
C GLY A 107 -0.68 0.55 -5.65
N SER A 108 -1.41 1.40 -6.36
CA SER A 108 -2.54 0.98 -7.20
C SER A 108 -2.10 0.08 -8.36
N ARG A 109 -0.86 0.25 -8.81
CA ARG A 109 -0.14 -0.56 -9.80
C ARG A 109 1.37 -0.37 -9.60
N ASP A 110 2.17 -1.21 -10.24
CA ASP A 110 3.63 -1.04 -10.22
C ASP A 110 4.06 0.15 -11.11
N ILE A 111 5.15 0.81 -10.70
CA ILE A 111 5.82 1.86 -11.48
C ILE A 111 7.34 1.73 -11.36
N PRO A 112 8.11 2.23 -12.33
CA PRO A 112 9.57 2.06 -12.32
C PRO A 112 10.21 2.54 -11.02
N ALA A 113 11.16 1.75 -10.50
CA ALA A 113 11.82 1.98 -9.23
C ALA A 113 12.64 3.28 -9.20
N GLU A 114 12.97 3.84 -10.37
CA GLU A 114 13.59 5.16 -10.52
C GLU A 114 12.68 6.31 -10.04
N LEU A 115 11.35 6.08 -9.97
CA LEU A 115 10.37 7.05 -9.50
C LEU A 115 10.05 6.87 -8.02
N THR A 116 9.69 5.64 -7.64
CA THR A 116 9.41 5.25 -6.25
C THR A 116 9.41 3.73 -6.15
N ILE A 117 9.76 3.21 -4.98
CA ILE A 117 9.73 1.77 -4.74
C ILE A 117 8.35 1.41 -4.19
N VAL A 118 7.59 0.60 -4.92
CA VAL A 118 6.30 0.11 -4.44
C VAL A 118 6.51 -1.23 -3.73
N ASN A 119 6.29 -1.27 -2.41
CA ASN A 119 6.50 -2.49 -1.62
C ASN A 119 5.34 -3.48 -1.76
N SER A 120 4.11 -2.99 -1.97
CA SER A 120 2.92 -3.82 -2.12
C SER A 120 2.03 -3.24 -3.20
N VAL A 121 1.80 -4.00 -4.26
CA VAL A 121 0.98 -3.60 -5.40
C VAL A 121 -0.38 -4.30 -5.32
N CYS A 122 -1.44 -3.58 -5.67
CA CYS A 122 -2.77 -4.17 -5.79
C CYS A 122 -2.81 -5.26 -6.85
N ASN A 123 -3.44 -6.40 -6.53
CA ASN A 123 -3.58 -7.52 -7.46
C ASN A 123 -5.08 -7.87 -7.65
N PRO A 124 -5.65 -7.71 -8.85
CA PRO A 124 -5.01 -7.20 -10.07
C PRO A 124 -4.67 -5.70 -9.96
N GLU A 125 -3.70 -5.26 -10.76
CA GLU A 125 -3.37 -3.84 -10.86
C GLU A 125 -4.59 -3.04 -11.34
N LEU A 126 -4.72 -1.83 -10.79
CA LEU A 126 -5.89 -1.00 -11.01
C LEU A 126 -5.69 -0.15 -12.28
N VAL A 127 -6.61 -0.29 -13.24
CA VAL A 127 -6.52 0.34 -14.58
C VAL A 127 -7.67 1.30 -14.89
N PHE A 128 -8.57 1.53 -13.94
CA PHE A 128 -9.75 2.40 -14.10
C PHE A 128 -9.43 3.86 -13.72
N ASP A 129 -10.27 4.80 -14.16
CA ASP A 129 -9.95 6.25 -14.13
C ASP A 129 -9.85 6.86 -12.72
N GLU A 130 -10.67 6.39 -11.77
CA GLU A 130 -10.74 7.02 -10.46
C GLU A 130 -11.25 6.07 -9.39
N GLY A 131 -10.90 6.42 -8.15
CA GLY A 131 -11.30 5.62 -7.01
C GLY A 131 -10.92 6.23 -5.69
N ARG A 132 -11.02 5.36 -4.68
CA ARG A 132 -10.61 5.69 -3.32
C ARG A 132 -9.98 4.49 -2.66
N ALA A 133 -9.02 4.74 -1.80
CA ALA A 133 -8.39 3.73 -0.97
C ALA A 133 -8.75 3.97 0.49
N LEU A 134 -8.97 2.89 1.23
CA LEU A 134 -9.13 2.91 2.67
C LEU A 134 -7.91 2.26 3.31
N VAL A 135 -7.14 3.07 4.03
CA VAL A 135 -6.04 2.60 4.87
C VAL A 135 -6.62 2.23 6.22
N SER A 136 -6.44 0.98 6.61
CA SER A 136 -6.85 0.44 7.92
C SER A 136 -5.66 -0.22 8.58
N SER A 137 -5.63 -0.22 9.91
CA SER A 137 -4.56 -0.84 10.69
C SER A 137 -5.08 -1.48 11.96
N ARG A 138 -4.26 -2.37 12.54
CA ARG A 138 -4.53 -2.93 13.88
C ARG A 138 -4.26 -1.91 14.99
N LEU A 139 -3.27 -1.04 14.82
CA LEU A 139 -2.91 0.02 15.78
C LEU A 139 -3.16 1.41 15.17
N PRO A 140 -3.55 2.40 15.99
CA PRO A 140 -4.01 3.70 15.52
C PRO A 140 -2.91 4.62 15.04
N GLU A 141 -1.68 4.42 15.52
CA GLU A 141 -0.57 5.34 15.28
C GLU A 141 0.01 5.12 13.89
N LEU A 142 -0.61 5.78 12.90
CA LEU A 142 -0.15 5.81 11.52
C LEU A 142 0.09 7.25 11.04
N GLY A 143 1.21 7.43 10.34
CA GLY A 143 1.36 8.51 9.37
C GLY A 143 0.91 8.01 8.00
N VAL A 144 -0.04 8.69 7.34
CA VAL A 144 -0.47 8.35 5.98
C VAL A 144 -0.21 9.53 5.06
N SER A 145 0.51 9.28 3.97
CA SER A 145 0.69 10.19 2.85
C SER A 145 0.25 9.47 1.57
N ALA A 146 -0.23 10.21 0.60
CA ALA A 146 -0.59 9.65 -0.69
C ALA A 146 -0.13 10.58 -1.80
N ARG A 147 0.45 10.00 -2.84
CA ARG A 147 1.01 10.71 -4.00
C ARG A 147 0.48 10.09 -5.28
N VAL A 148 0.13 10.91 -6.26
CA VAL A 148 -0.20 10.47 -7.61
C VAL A 148 0.96 10.86 -8.51
N TYR A 149 1.57 9.86 -9.12
CA TYR A 149 2.61 10.03 -10.13
C TYR A 149 1.94 10.06 -11.49
N TYR A 150 2.21 11.09 -12.29
CA TYR A 150 1.81 11.15 -13.68
C TYR A 150 3.02 10.81 -14.55
N THR A 151 2.90 9.73 -15.31
CA THR A 151 3.94 9.17 -16.17
C THR A 151 3.54 9.22 -17.64
N GLY A 152 4.51 9.06 -18.54
CA GLY A 152 4.29 8.99 -19.98
C GLY A 152 5.17 7.95 -20.65
N GLY A 153 4.94 7.75 -21.95
CA GLY A 153 5.58 6.72 -22.75
C GLY A 153 4.92 5.35 -22.62
N ASP A 154 5.43 4.37 -23.37
CA ASP A 154 4.81 3.04 -23.47
C ASP A 154 4.98 2.19 -22.20
N ARG A 155 5.96 2.52 -21.35
CA ARG A 155 6.37 1.78 -20.15
C ARG A 155 6.57 2.65 -18.90
N ASP A 156 5.86 3.77 -18.80
CA ASP A 156 5.99 4.71 -17.66
C ASP A 156 7.40 5.27 -17.45
N GLU A 157 8.17 5.38 -18.52
CA GLU A 157 9.59 5.77 -18.50
C GLU A 157 9.83 7.26 -18.18
N ARG A 158 8.81 8.11 -18.28
CA ARG A 158 8.95 9.55 -18.09
C ARG A 158 8.01 10.04 -17.00
N LEU A 159 8.56 10.62 -15.94
CA LEU A 159 7.78 11.35 -14.95
C LEU A 159 7.42 12.75 -15.47
N HIS A 160 6.13 13.07 -15.49
CA HIS A 160 5.63 14.38 -15.87
C HIS A 160 5.33 15.27 -14.66
N ALA A 161 4.70 14.71 -13.63
CA ALA A 161 4.32 15.44 -12.44
C ALA A 161 4.07 14.50 -11.25
N ILE A 162 4.10 15.08 -10.05
CA ILE A 162 3.66 14.43 -8.81
C ILE A 162 2.68 15.40 -8.15
N THR A 163 1.56 14.88 -7.65
CA THR A 163 0.65 15.62 -6.77
C THR A 163 0.44 14.84 -5.48
N ASP A 164 0.24 15.56 -4.39
CA ASP A 164 -0.26 14.96 -3.16
C ASP A 164 -1.76 14.69 -3.29
N SER A 165 -2.16 13.49 -2.90
CA SER A 165 -3.55 13.09 -2.79
C SER A 165 -4.11 13.57 -1.46
N LYS A 166 -5.38 13.97 -1.49
CA LYS A 166 -6.10 14.28 -0.26
C LYS A 166 -6.25 13.03 0.61
N VAL A 167 -5.91 13.17 1.89
CA VAL A 167 -6.11 12.17 2.93
C VAL A 167 -7.09 12.74 3.94
N VAL A 168 -8.15 12.00 4.26
CA VAL A 168 -9.11 12.39 5.31
C VAL A 168 -9.30 11.24 6.28
N GLY A 169 -9.56 11.56 7.55
CA GLY A 169 -9.98 10.53 8.51
C GLY A 169 -11.29 9.90 8.04
N PHE A 170 -11.36 8.57 7.97
CA PHE A 170 -12.54 7.85 7.55
C PHE A 170 -13.72 8.11 8.49
N GLY A 171 -14.88 8.44 7.92
CA GLY A 171 -16.05 8.84 8.68
C GLY A 171 -15.98 10.27 9.25
N LYS A 172 -14.89 11.01 8.99
CA LYS A 172 -14.78 12.44 9.28
C LYS A 172 -15.10 13.25 8.03
N GLY A 173 -15.62 14.46 8.23
CA GLY A 173 -15.75 15.45 7.17
C GLY A 173 -14.38 15.97 6.73
N ASN A 174 -14.33 16.50 5.51
CA ASN A 174 -13.22 17.31 5.07
C ASN A 174 -13.32 18.68 5.75
N ASN A 175 -12.39 18.99 6.66
CA ASN A 175 -12.41 20.24 7.40
C ASN A 175 -11.52 21.33 6.78
N GLY A 176 -10.91 21.05 5.62
CA GLY A 176 -9.92 21.94 5.01
C GLY A 176 -8.58 21.79 5.73
N ASP A 177 -7.62 21.22 5.01
CA ASP A 177 -6.22 21.12 5.40
C ASP A 177 -5.45 22.03 4.44
#